data_AF-A0A7S0JLQ9-F1
#
_entry.id   AF-A0A7S0JLQ9-F1
#
_cell.length_a   1.000
_cell.length_b   1.000
_cell.length_c   1.000
_cell.angle_alpha   90.00
_cell.angle_beta   90.00
_cell.angle_gamma   90.00
#
_symmetry.space_group_name_H-M   'P 1'
#
loop_
_entity.id
_entity.type
_entity.pdbx_description
1 polymer ?
#
loop_
_entity_poly.entity_id
_entity_poly.type
_entity_poly.pdbx_seq_one_letter_code
_entity_poly.pdbx_strand_id
1 'polypeptide(L)'
;GKYDDKMGDNTAKKDVYDTWDPTVTRSTMNFNPFETYKGNSPDASGIFPGEAFYKDPQRGEASFSQMMVERTEAEERAASPKAGFVKGCAGCTKPEGNM
;
A
#
# COMPACT_ATOMS: atom_id res chain seq x y z
N GLY A 1 4.20 -11.12 2.18
CA GLY A 1 4.99 -9.91 2.47
C GLY A 1 5.44 -9.88 3.92
N LYS A 2 6.09 -8.80 4.36
CA LYS A 2 6.64 -8.65 5.73
C LYS A 2 5.59 -8.87 6.84
N TYR A 3 4.35 -8.51 6.54
CA TYR A 3 3.19 -8.63 7.43
C TYR A 3 2.18 -9.69 6.97
N ASP A 4 2.64 -10.69 6.20
CA ASP A 4 1.76 -11.79 5.81
C ASP A 4 1.17 -12.52 7.03
N ASP A 5 -0.13 -12.82 6.98
CA ASP A 5 -0.93 -13.38 8.09
C ASP A 5 -0.92 -12.54 9.39
N LYS A 6 -0.50 -11.26 9.32
CA LYS A 6 -0.51 -10.31 10.43
C LYS A 6 -1.46 -9.15 10.15
N MET A 7 -1.72 -8.36 11.19
CA MET A 7 -2.48 -7.13 11.09
C MET A 7 -1.72 -6.08 10.24
N GLY A 8 -2.32 -5.69 9.12
CA GLY A 8 -1.81 -4.65 8.22
C GLY A 8 -2.27 -3.24 8.63
N ASP A 9 -2.07 -2.89 9.90
CA ASP A 9 -2.44 -1.58 10.44
C ASP A 9 -1.62 -0.42 9.86
N ASN A 10 -1.95 0.81 10.22
CA ASN A 10 -1.24 1.99 9.69
C ASN A 10 0.25 2.01 10.07
N THR A 11 0.64 1.43 11.21
CA THR A 11 2.06 1.28 11.60
C THR A 11 2.78 0.33 10.64
N ALA A 12 2.20 -0.82 10.35
CA ALA A 12 2.72 -1.78 9.38
C ALA A 12 2.80 -1.18 7.97
N LYS A 13 1.78 -0.44 7.55
CA LYS A 13 1.79 0.25 6.25
C LYS A 13 2.89 1.30 6.17
N LYS A 14 3.14 2.07 7.22
CA LYS A 14 4.26 3.03 7.24
C LYS A 14 5.61 2.34 7.11
N ASP A 15 5.84 1.26 7.85
CA ASP A 15 7.08 0.49 7.76
C ASP A 15 7.29 -0.13 6.36
N VAL A 16 6.25 -0.69 5.74
CA VAL A 16 6.34 -1.14 4.34
C VAL A 16 6.61 0.04 3.40
N TYR A 17 5.92 1.16 3.57
CA TYR A 17 6.13 2.35 2.75
C TYR A 17 7.54 2.92 2.89
N ASP A 18 8.13 2.91 4.08
CA ASP A 18 9.50 3.39 4.34
C ASP A 18 10.55 2.55 3.61
N THR A 19 10.33 1.24 3.51
CA THR A 19 11.21 0.32 2.78
C THR A 19 10.92 0.24 1.28
N TRP A 20 9.74 0.69 0.84
CA TRP A 20 9.35 0.67 -0.57
C TRP A 20 10.24 1.58 -1.43
N ASP A 21 10.74 1.01 -2.53
CA ASP A 21 11.48 1.67 -3.59
C ASP A 21 10.61 1.73 -4.88
N PRO A 22 10.19 2.93 -5.31
CA PRO A 22 9.37 3.12 -6.52
C PRO A 22 10.06 2.68 -7.81
N THR A 23 11.40 2.62 -7.82
CA THR A 23 12.22 2.34 -9.01
C THR A 23 12.48 0.85 -9.21
N VAL A 24 12.27 0.04 -8.17
CA VAL A 24 12.41 -1.42 -8.20
C VAL A 24 11.06 -2.05 -8.53
N THR A 25 11.08 -3.13 -9.32
CA THR A 25 9.86 -3.87 -9.70
C THR A 25 9.04 -4.28 -8.48
N ARG A 26 7.71 -4.15 -8.60
CA ARG A 26 6.76 -4.59 -7.58
C ARG A 26 7.01 -6.05 -7.20
N SER A 27 7.00 -6.35 -5.91
CA SER A 27 6.98 -7.70 -5.36
C SER A 27 6.27 -7.72 -4.02
N THR A 28 6.07 -8.90 -3.44
CA THR A 28 5.49 -9.04 -2.09
C THR A 28 6.36 -8.42 -0.98
N MET A 29 7.61 -8.03 -1.31
CA MET A 29 8.55 -7.35 -0.43
C MET A 29 8.88 -5.92 -0.88
N ASN A 30 8.38 -5.47 -2.03
CA ASN A 30 8.57 -4.11 -2.54
C ASN A 30 7.27 -3.62 -3.21
N PHE A 31 6.41 -2.95 -2.46
CA PHE A 31 5.16 -2.41 -2.97
C PHE A 31 4.75 -1.18 -2.16
N ASN A 32 3.94 -0.30 -2.76
CA ASN A 32 3.34 0.81 -2.04
C ASN A 32 2.05 0.34 -1.33
N PRO A 33 1.99 0.32 0.01
CA PRO A 33 0.81 -0.12 0.77
C PRO A 33 -0.33 0.92 0.78
N PHE A 34 -0.07 2.14 0.31
CA PHE A 34 -1.04 3.23 0.20
C PHE A 34 -1.50 3.46 -1.24
N GLU A 35 -1.02 2.64 -2.19
CA GLU A 35 -1.52 2.64 -3.55
C GLU A 35 -2.96 2.13 -3.60
N THR A 36 -3.76 2.69 -4.51
CA THR A 36 -5.11 2.23 -4.77
C THR A 36 -5.22 1.68 -6.20
N TYR A 37 -5.96 0.59 -6.34
CA TYR A 37 -6.32 -0.03 -7.61
C TYR A 37 -7.79 -0.39 -7.58
N LYS A 38 -8.57 0.10 -8.55
CA LYS A 38 -10.03 -0.06 -8.59
C LYS A 38 -10.71 0.37 -7.28
N GLY A 39 -10.19 1.42 -6.66
CA GLY A 39 -10.69 1.96 -5.39
C GLY A 39 -10.29 1.17 -4.13
N ASN A 40 -9.51 0.09 -4.26
CA ASN A 40 -9.08 -0.74 -3.13
C ASN A 40 -7.58 -0.59 -2.86
N SER A 41 -7.18 -0.74 -1.59
CA SER A 41 -5.79 -0.92 -1.20
C SER A 41 -5.36 -2.39 -1.33
N PRO A 42 -4.06 -2.68 -1.49
CA PRO A 42 -3.56 -4.04 -1.44
C PRO A 42 -3.61 -4.60 -0.01
N ASP A 43 -3.50 -5.91 0.12
CA ASP A 43 -3.30 -6.60 1.41
C ASP A 43 -1.89 -6.37 1.98
N ALA A 44 -1.60 -6.99 3.12
CA ALA A 44 -0.30 -6.92 3.81
C ALA A 44 0.87 -7.57 3.03
N SER A 45 0.57 -8.19 1.90
CA SER A 45 1.50 -8.80 0.96
C SER A 45 1.59 -8.04 -0.37
N GLY A 46 0.89 -6.91 -0.52
CA GLY A 46 0.92 -6.11 -1.75
C GLY A 46 0.03 -6.67 -2.86
N ILE A 47 -0.92 -7.53 -2.55
CA ILE A 47 -1.81 -8.18 -3.51
C ILE A 47 -3.17 -7.48 -3.46
N PHE A 48 -3.75 -7.17 -4.62
CA PHE A 48 -5.06 -6.50 -4.68
C PHE A 48 -6.23 -7.48 -4.64
N PRO A 49 -7.42 -7.04 -4.17
CA PRO A 49 -8.62 -7.85 -4.24
C PRO A 49 -8.88 -8.37 -5.67
N GLY A 50 -9.08 -9.68 -5.79
CA GLY A 50 -9.29 -10.35 -7.08
C GLY A 50 -8.03 -10.91 -7.75
N GLU A 51 -6.84 -10.64 -7.20
CA GLU A 51 -5.60 -11.30 -7.63
C GLU A 51 -5.40 -12.64 -6.89
N ALA A 52 -4.59 -13.52 -7.48
CA ALA A 52 -4.24 -14.79 -6.85
C ALA A 52 -3.50 -14.55 -5.52
N PHE A 53 -3.81 -15.37 -4.51
CA PHE A 53 -3.22 -15.30 -3.16
C PHE A 53 -3.58 -14.06 -2.34
N TYR A 54 -4.57 -13.26 -2.77
CA TYR A 54 -5.12 -12.18 -1.95
C TYR A 54 -5.66 -12.72 -0.62
N LYS A 55 -5.31 -12.04 0.47
CA LYS A 55 -5.83 -12.33 1.80
C LYS A 55 -6.66 -11.16 2.30
N ASP A 56 -7.87 -11.46 2.79
CA ASP A 56 -8.70 -10.44 3.42
C ASP A 56 -7.97 -9.84 4.64
N PRO A 57 -7.82 -8.52 4.70
CA PRO A 57 -7.11 -7.87 5.79
C PRO A 57 -7.87 -8.06 7.10
N GLN A 58 -7.13 -8.35 8.17
CA GLN A 58 -7.67 -8.31 9.53
C GLN A 58 -8.14 -6.89 9.83
N ARG A 59 -9.43 -6.75 10.11
CA ARG A 59 -10.05 -5.44 10.36
C ARG A 59 -9.74 -5.00 11.78
N GLY A 60 -8.95 -3.94 11.92
CA GLY A 60 -8.70 -3.30 13.21
C GLY A 60 -9.89 -2.50 13.73
N GLU A 61 -9.67 -1.85 14.86
CA GLU A 61 -10.60 -0.84 15.36
C GLU A 61 -10.69 0.33 14.37
N ALA A 62 -11.91 0.82 14.13
CA ALA A 62 -12.16 2.03 13.36
C ALA A 62 -12.61 3.14 14.33
N SER A 63 -11.70 4.06 14.66
CA SER A 63 -12.03 5.26 15.43
C SER A 63 -11.86 6.54 14.62
N PHE A 64 -12.73 7.53 14.85
CA PHE A 64 -12.65 8.83 14.19
C PHE A 64 -11.30 9.54 14.42
N SER A 65 -10.75 9.38 15.62
CA SER A 65 -9.43 9.90 15.96
C SER A 65 -8.34 9.29 15.08
N GLN A 66 -8.35 7.97 14.86
CA GLN A 66 -7.41 7.31 13.94
C GLN A 66 -7.59 7.79 12.50
N MET A 67 -8.83 7.94 12.02
CA MET A 67 -9.10 8.44 10.68
C MET A 67 -8.53 9.84 10.43
N MET A 68 -8.58 10.73 11.43
CA MET A 68 -8.01 12.08 11.33
C MET A 68 -6.48 12.06 11.25
N VAL A 69 -5.83 11.17 11.99
CA VAL A 69 -4.37 10.97 11.93
C VAL A 69 -3.95 10.40 10.57
N GLU A 70 -4.66 9.38 10.08
CA GLU A 70 -4.37 8.78 8.77
C GLU A 70 -4.57 9.78 7.63
N ARG A 71 -5.56 10.67 7.75
CA ARG A 71 -5.75 11.76 6.78
C ARG A 71 -4.56 12.71 6.76
N THR A 72 -4.10 13.18 7.92
CA THR A 72 -2.94 14.10 7.97
C THR A 72 -1.68 13.44 7.40
N GLU A 73 -1.44 12.16 7.71
CA GLU A 73 -0.31 11.42 7.14
C GLU A 73 -0.45 11.21 5.61
N ALA A 74 -1.68 11.04 5.11
CA ALA A 74 -1.92 10.95 3.66
C ALA A 74 -1.64 12.29 2.95
N GLU A 75 -2.01 13.42 3.56
CA GLU A 75 -1.71 14.77 3.05
C GLU A 75 -0.20 15.02 3.03
N GLU A 76 0.52 14.66 4.10
CA GLU A 76 1.98 14.75 4.18
C GLU A 76 2.67 13.92 3.09
N ARG A 77 2.21 12.68 2.87
CA ARG A 77 2.75 11.80 1.82
C ARG A 77 2.49 12.35 0.41
N ALA A 78 1.34 12.98 0.20
CA ALA A 78 1.00 13.61 -1.07
C ALA A 78 1.84 14.87 -1.32
N ALA A 79 2.14 15.64 -0.28
CA ALA A 79 2.99 16.83 -0.35
C ALA A 79 4.47 16.49 -0.57
N SER A 80 4.93 15.33 -0.09
CA SER A 80 6.32 14.87 -0.19
C SER A 80 6.41 13.44 -0.73
N PRO A 81 6.10 13.21 -2.02
CA PRO A 81 6.20 11.89 -2.62
C PRO A 81 7.66 11.39 -2.66
N LYS A 82 7.86 10.09 -2.44
CA LYS A 82 9.17 9.45 -2.58
C LYS A 82 9.74 9.65 -4.00
N ALA A 83 11.06 9.85 -4.10
CA ALA A 83 11.75 9.98 -5.37
C ALA A 83 11.48 8.75 -6.26
N GLY A 84 11.13 8.99 -7.54
CA GLY A 84 10.74 7.92 -8.48
C GLY A 84 9.27 7.53 -8.42
N PHE A 85 8.47 8.07 -7.48
CA PHE A 85 7.03 7.86 -7.47
C PHE A 85 6.35 8.69 -8.58
N VAL A 86 6.18 8.07 -9.73
CA VAL A 86 5.39 8.56 -10.86
C VAL A 86 4.27 7.58 -11.17
N LYS A 87 3.22 8.02 -11.88
CA LYS A 87 2.13 7.13 -12.30
C LYS A 87 2.69 5.95 -13.10
N GLY A 88 2.46 4.72 -12.64
CA GLY A 88 2.95 3.50 -13.29
C GLY A 88 4.44 3.22 -13.06
N CYS A 89 5.02 3.71 -11.96
CA CYS A 89 6.38 3.37 -11.53
C CYS A 89 6.62 1.84 -11.47
N ALA A 90 7.88 1.39 -11.52
CA ALA A 90 8.19 -0.03 -11.50
C ALA A 90 7.68 -0.72 -10.22
N GLY A 91 7.71 -0.01 -9.09
CA GLY A 91 7.19 -0.47 -7.79
C GLY A 91 5.68 -0.31 -7.61
N CYS A 92 4.98 0.24 -8.60
CA CYS A 92 3.53 0.46 -8.61
C CYS A 92 2.82 -0.76 -9.21
N THR A 93 1.51 -0.87 -8.97
CA THR A 93 0.67 -1.82 -9.71
C THR A 93 0.61 -1.43 -11.18
N LYS A 94 0.43 -2.42 -12.06
CA LYS A 94 0.31 -2.14 -13.50
C LYS A 94 -0.94 -1.29 -13.74
N PRO A 95 -0.87 -0.25 -14.60
CA PRO A 95 -2.06 0.48 -15.02
C PRO A 95 -3.06 -0.47 -15.70
N GLU A 96 -4.36 -0.21 -15.54
CA GLU A 96 -5.42 -1.01 -16.16
C GLU A 96 -5.17 -1.17 -17.66
N GLY A 97 -5.01 -2.42 -18.13
CA GLY A 97 -4.86 -2.73 -19.56
C GLY A 97 -3.75 -3.73 -19.95
N ASN A 98 -2.88 -4.16 -19.03
CA ASN A 98 -1.87 -5.19 -19.30
C ASN A 98 -2.01 -6.38 -18.35
N MET A 99 -3.01 -7.23 -18.62
CA MET A 99 -2.95 -8.67 -18.29
C MET A 99 -2.45 -9.42 -19.50
#